data_AF-A0A960DF83-F1
#
_entry.id   AF-A0A960DF83-F1
#
_cell.length_a   1.000
_cell.length_b   1.000
_cell.length_c   1.000
_cell.angle_alpha   90.00
_cell.angle_beta   90.00
_cell.angle_gamma   90.00
#
_symmetry.space_group_name_H-M   'P 1'
#
loop_
_entity.id
_entity.type
_entity.pdbx_description
1 polymer ?
#
loop_
_entity_poly.entity_id
_entity_poly.type
_entity_poly.pdbx_seq_one_letter_code
_entity_poly.pdbx_strand_id
1 'polypeptide(L)'
;MSDVTHTSRSAGVERSANRAPRADTALVVVTIVMALVGTVLRFLPRSGLWLDEALSVNISQLPVSEIPDALRHDGHPPLYYFLLHLWALAGSSDWWIRALSGLISVAGIPLAYLAGRRVGRRAVAEGLGGHRVGLIAAAIWSVLPFAVRYGAETRMYALVSTLVLVAYLLLDSLVGDPGRIDRPTSSPWPPAVGLALVTALLLYSHYWTLWLGGATALVVLTIGFRALDAERRRRSWICLGSLAVGVILFLPWVPTMLYQSAHTGTPWGEVFRPATILVVTVTDFVGGGFGELQLMSYALVIAIAVAVFGTIRTRAGHQVIELVPTPRARIGAELSVLVLTLAIGWATSAVASSTYASRYAAAVVPLFVLCSAAGLAMIRTRRATWLATAVVCLALVVGAGAEIVSDRTQAGVVVDAIAADLEATGTPEALVVACPDQLAPATLRALRQRGLDVAVVPFPEGDPRFVDWVDYGERNEAADPAEFVAAALADADADDRWAVYAVVNTSYLTFEGKCEGVLAALGADGAPVELLVNADADNFFEGMSLWVRRPNN
;
A
#
# COMPACT_ATOMS: atom_id res chain seq x y z
N MET A 1 83.89 -22.04 18.13
CA MET A 1 83.83 -22.13 16.66
C MET A 1 83.00 -23.37 16.34
N SER A 2 81.66 -23.34 16.39
CA SER A 2 80.70 -22.71 15.43
C SER A 2 81.04 -23.11 13.99
N ASP A 3 80.18 -23.79 13.22
CA ASP A 3 78.80 -23.40 12.93
C ASP A 3 77.89 -24.57 12.54
N VAL A 4 76.62 -24.41 12.90
CA VAL A 4 75.47 -25.21 12.49
C VAL A 4 74.86 -24.54 11.25
N THR A 5 74.91 -25.18 10.09
CA THR A 5 74.26 -24.66 8.86
C THR A 5 72.80 -25.13 8.76
N HIS A 6 71.91 -24.16 8.92
CA HIS A 6 70.47 -24.26 8.72
C HIS A 6 70.07 -24.53 7.26
N THR A 7 69.09 -25.42 7.11
CA THR A 7 68.25 -25.66 5.94
C THR A 7 67.49 -24.42 5.47
N SER A 8 67.43 -24.15 4.16
CA SER A 8 66.35 -23.35 3.56
C SER A 8 65.64 -24.15 2.44
N ARG A 9 64.44 -24.63 2.76
CA ARG A 9 63.44 -25.08 1.77
C ARG A 9 62.69 -23.83 1.30
N SER A 10 62.84 -23.47 0.04
CA SER A 10 62.02 -22.44 -0.62
C SER A 10 60.59 -22.95 -0.77
N ALA A 11 59.72 -22.55 0.16
CA ALA A 11 58.28 -22.68 -0.01
C ALA A 11 57.81 -21.67 -1.07
N GLY A 12 57.36 -22.16 -2.22
CA GLY A 12 56.67 -21.37 -3.21
C GLY A 12 55.37 -20.81 -2.62
N VAL A 13 55.33 -19.50 -2.40
CA VAL A 13 54.12 -18.78 -2.07
C VAL A 13 53.28 -18.68 -3.35
N GLU A 14 52.37 -19.62 -3.55
CA GLU A 14 51.26 -19.46 -4.48
C GLU A 14 50.45 -18.23 -4.04
N ARG A 15 50.66 -17.12 -4.75
CA ARG A 15 49.77 -15.96 -4.69
C ARG A 15 48.42 -16.39 -5.25
N SER A 16 47.50 -16.83 -4.39
CA SER A 16 46.10 -16.97 -4.76
C SER A 16 45.58 -15.60 -5.17
N ALA A 17 45.45 -15.38 -6.47
CA ALA A 17 44.90 -14.16 -7.02
C ALA A 17 43.51 -13.92 -6.42
N ASN A 18 43.40 -12.83 -5.67
CA ASN A 18 42.20 -12.33 -5.02
C ASN A 18 41.19 -11.89 -6.10
N ARG A 19 40.55 -12.84 -6.78
CA ARG A 19 39.49 -12.56 -7.75
C ARG A 19 38.26 -12.12 -6.95
N ALA A 20 37.89 -10.85 -7.09
CA ALA A 20 36.61 -10.34 -6.61
C ALA A 20 35.49 -11.34 -6.99
N PRO A 21 34.56 -11.67 -6.08
CA PRO A 21 33.52 -12.64 -6.37
C PRO A 21 32.70 -12.15 -7.57
N ARG A 22 32.80 -12.85 -8.70
CA ARG A 22 32.03 -12.55 -9.92
C ARG A 22 30.54 -12.47 -9.56
N ALA A 23 29.91 -11.33 -9.84
CA ALA A 23 28.47 -11.13 -9.68
C ALA A 23 27.71 -12.30 -10.33
N ASP A 24 26.63 -12.72 -9.69
CA ASP A 24 25.79 -13.80 -10.22
C ASP A 24 24.98 -13.24 -11.39
N THR A 25 25.54 -13.35 -12.60
CA THR A 25 24.96 -12.76 -13.82
C THR A 25 23.50 -13.19 -14.02
N ALA A 26 23.15 -14.43 -13.70
CA ALA A 26 21.78 -14.93 -13.83
C ALA A 26 20.82 -14.19 -12.87
N LEU A 27 21.23 -14.01 -11.60
CA LEU A 27 20.42 -13.26 -10.63
C LEU A 27 20.26 -11.79 -11.05
N VAL A 28 21.31 -11.16 -11.59
CA VAL A 28 21.24 -9.80 -12.12
C VAL A 28 20.24 -9.71 -13.27
N VAL A 29 20.30 -10.65 -14.22
CA VAL A 29 19.35 -10.72 -15.34
C VAL A 29 17.93 -10.89 -14.82
N VAL A 30 17.67 -11.81 -13.88
CA VAL A 30 16.35 -11.98 -13.25
C VAL A 30 15.87 -10.66 -12.64
N THR A 31 16.70 -9.99 -11.85
CA THR A 31 16.32 -8.70 -11.25
C THR A 31 16.01 -7.63 -12.30
N ILE A 32 16.81 -7.51 -13.37
CA ILE A 32 16.56 -6.53 -14.44
C ILE A 32 15.25 -6.84 -15.17
N VAL A 33 15.02 -8.10 -15.54
CA VAL A 33 13.78 -8.51 -16.23
C VAL A 33 12.58 -8.24 -15.34
N MET A 34 12.64 -8.60 -14.05
CA MET A 34 11.55 -8.32 -13.10
C MET A 34 11.33 -6.82 -12.89
N ALA A 35 12.39 -6.02 -12.87
CA ALA A 35 12.27 -4.55 -12.81
C ALA A 35 11.55 -4.00 -14.04
N LEU A 36 11.92 -4.44 -15.25
CA LEU A 36 11.26 -4.02 -16.49
C LEU A 36 9.77 -4.43 -16.52
N VAL A 37 9.48 -5.70 -16.23
CA VAL A 37 8.10 -6.22 -16.15
C VAL A 37 7.30 -5.43 -15.11
N GLY A 38 7.84 -5.31 -13.90
CA GLY A 38 7.22 -4.57 -12.81
C GLY A 38 6.95 -3.10 -13.13
N THR A 39 7.89 -2.42 -13.80
CA THR A 39 7.69 -1.05 -14.25
C THR A 39 6.54 -0.98 -15.25
N VAL A 40 6.53 -1.82 -16.29
CA VAL A 40 5.45 -1.83 -17.29
C VAL A 40 4.09 -2.07 -16.63
N LEU A 41 4.00 -3.08 -15.76
CA LEU A 41 2.77 -3.43 -15.04
C LEU A 41 2.14 -2.23 -14.31
N ARG A 42 2.94 -1.36 -13.67
CA ARG A 42 2.42 -0.17 -12.94
C ARG A 42 1.72 0.87 -13.82
N PHE A 43 1.96 0.88 -15.14
CA PHE A 43 1.41 1.88 -16.07
C PHE A 43 0.44 1.28 -17.11
N LEU A 44 0.10 0.00 -16.97
CA LEU A 44 -0.87 -0.69 -17.82
C LEU A 44 -2.36 -0.60 -17.41
N PRO A 45 -2.75 -0.35 -16.14
CA PRO A 45 -4.18 -0.38 -15.76
C PRO A 45 -5.01 0.60 -16.58
N ARG A 46 -6.19 0.16 -17.02
CA ARG A 46 -7.14 0.94 -17.81
C ARG A 46 -8.53 1.07 -17.17
N SER A 47 -8.72 0.45 -16.01
CA SER A 47 -9.99 0.50 -15.30
C SER A 47 -10.37 1.93 -14.93
N GLY A 48 -11.67 2.21 -14.82
CA GLY A 48 -12.16 3.49 -14.30
C GLY A 48 -11.63 3.78 -12.89
N LEU A 49 -11.64 5.04 -12.48
CA LEU A 49 -11.32 5.40 -11.09
C LEU A 49 -12.48 4.97 -10.18
N TRP A 50 -12.23 4.00 -9.31
CA TRP A 50 -13.14 3.65 -8.20
C TRP A 50 -13.15 4.73 -7.10
N LEU A 51 -14.06 4.63 -6.13
CA LEU A 51 -14.30 5.60 -5.05
C LEU A 51 -13.03 6.31 -4.54
N ASP A 52 -12.09 5.55 -3.98
CA ASP A 52 -10.89 6.09 -3.34
C ASP A 52 -10.01 6.93 -4.29
N GLU A 53 -9.89 6.49 -5.55
CA GLU A 53 -9.15 7.22 -6.57
C GLU A 53 -9.90 8.46 -7.03
N ALA A 54 -11.22 8.35 -7.21
CA ALA A 54 -12.07 9.47 -7.58
C ALA A 54 -12.06 10.58 -6.52
N LEU A 55 -12.18 10.24 -5.23
CA LEU A 55 -12.05 11.18 -4.11
C LEU A 55 -10.68 11.86 -4.10
N SER A 56 -9.60 11.09 -4.27
CA SER A 56 -8.24 11.64 -4.30
C SER A 56 -8.09 12.69 -5.41
N VAL A 57 -8.61 12.41 -6.61
CA VAL A 57 -8.61 13.36 -7.72
C VAL A 57 -9.48 14.57 -7.41
N ASN A 58 -10.73 14.37 -6.99
CA ASN A 58 -11.69 15.45 -6.77
C ASN A 58 -11.20 16.42 -5.68
N ILE A 59 -10.67 15.90 -4.57
CA ILE A 59 -10.09 16.71 -3.48
C ILE A 59 -8.85 17.44 -3.98
N SER A 60 -7.98 16.78 -4.75
CA SER A 60 -6.78 17.43 -5.29
C SER A 60 -7.06 18.53 -6.30
N GLN A 61 -8.28 18.61 -6.86
CA GLN A 61 -8.67 19.65 -7.83
C GLN A 61 -9.31 20.88 -7.17
N LEU A 62 -9.56 20.83 -5.85
CA LEU A 62 -10.02 21.99 -5.10
C LEU A 62 -8.96 23.10 -5.06
N PRO A 63 -9.36 24.36 -4.83
CA PRO A 63 -8.43 25.41 -4.45
C PRO A 63 -7.55 24.94 -3.27
N VAL A 64 -6.24 25.23 -3.34
CA VAL A 64 -5.25 24.72 -2.36
C VAL A 64 -5.63 25.02 -0.90
N SER A 65 -6.32 26.14 -0.65
CA SER A 65 -6.81 26.55 0.68
C SER A 65 -7.96 25.69 1.21
N GLU A 66 -8.72 25.03 0.34
CA GLU A 66 -9.89 24.21 0.68
C GLU A 66 -9.51 22.73 0.89
N ILE A 67 -8.39 22.28 0.32
CA ILE A 67 -7.90 20.89 0.47
C ILE A 67 -7.81 20.45 1.94
N PRO A 68 -7.24 21.23 2.88
CA PRO A 68 -7.19 20.83 4.29
C PRO A 68 -8.56 20.57 4.93
N ASP A 69 -9.57 21.35 4.54
CA ASP A 69 -10.92 21.24 5.09
C ASP A 69 -11.67 20.05 4.47
N ALA A 70 -11.57 19.85 3.16
CA ALA A 70 -12.09 18.65 2.52
C ALA A 70 -11.48 17.36 3.11
N LEU A 71 -10.17 17.38 3.38
CA LEU A 71 -9.48 16.25 4.03
C LEU A 71 -9.91 16.03 5.46
N ARG A 72 -10.30 17.08 6.19
CA ARG A 72 -10.85 16.96 7.54
C ARG A 72 -12.10 16.08 7.56
N HIS A 73 -12.91 16.09 6.49
CA HIS A 73 -14.09 15.24 6.32
C HIS A 73 -13.79 13.91 5.61
N ASP A 74 -12.71 13.83 4.82
CA ASP A 74 -12.26 12.59 4.14
C ASP A 74 -11.52 11.60 5.07
N GLY A 75 -10.86 12.10 6.11
CA GLY A 75 -10.14 11.27 7.10
C GLY A 75 -8.66 10.99 6.78
N HIS A 76 -8.05 11.70 5.83
CA HIS A 76 -6.67 11.44 5.38
C HIS A 76 -5.68 12.60 5.63
N PRO A 77 -4.37 12.32 5.78
CA PRO A 77 -3.31 13.33 5.77
C PRO A 77 -3.08 13.96 4.38
N PRO A 78 -2.54 15.19 4.32
CA PRO A 78 -2.61 16.01 3.11
C PRO A 78 -1.47 15.85 2.09
N LEU A 79 -0.34 15.22 2.44
CA LEU A 79 0.86 15.27 1.58
C LEU A 79 0.60 14.74 0.17
N TYR A 80 -0.05 13.59 0.07
CA TYR A 80 -0.31 12.98 -1.24
C TYR A 80 -1.24 13.84 -2.10
N TYR A 81 -2.26 14.45 -1.50
CA TYR A 81 -3.23 15.30 -2.20
C TYR A 81 -2.58 16.58 -2.72
N PHE A 82 -1.65 17.19 -1.97
CA PHE A 82 -0.88 18.33 -2.47
C PHE A 82 0.07 17.95 -3.61
N LEU A 83 0.73 16.80 -3.52
CA LEU A 83 1.56 16.28 -4.62
C LEU A 83 0.71 16.01 -5.86
N LEU A 84 -0.49 15.44 -5.67
CA LEU A 84 -1.43 15.17 -6.75
C LEU A 84 -1.98 16.45 -7.37
N HIS A 85 -2.30 17.47 -6.55
CA HIS A 85 -2.73 18.79 -7.04
C HIS A 85 -1.71 19.37 -8.01
N LEU A 86 -0.44 19.41 -7.62
CA LEU A 86 0.65 19.91 -8.48
C LEU A 86 0.83 19.05 -9.74
N TRP A 87 0.68 17.74 -9.62
CA TRP A 87 0.80 16.80 -10.75
C TRP A 87 -0.35 16.94 -11.76
N ALA A 88 -1.57 17.20 -11.27
CA ALA A 88 -2.77 17.36 -12.08
C ALA A 88 -2.74 18.64 -12.94
N LEU A 89 -1.90 19.63 -12.59
CA LEU A 89 -1.70 20.83 -13.41
C LEU A 89 -1.17 20.52 -14.82
N ALA A 90 -0.48 19.40 -14.99
CA ALA A 90 0.09 18.97 -16.27
C ALA A 90 -0.82 18.00 -17.05
N GLY A 91 -1.92 17.53 -16.46
CA GLY A 91 -2.85 16.60 -17.10
C GLY A 91 -3.88 16.01 -16.14
N SER A 92 -5.02 15.56 -16.68
CA SER A 92 -6.16 15.08 -15.89
C SER A 92 -6.68 13.68 -16.29
N SER A 93 -6.07 13.05 -17.30
CA SER A 93 -6.43 11.68 -17.69
C SER A 93 -6.15 10.67 -16.58
N ASP A 94 -6.95 9.60 -16.49
CA ASP A 94 -6.81 8.58 -15.45
C ASP A 94 -5.42 7.94 -15.45
N TRP A 95 -4.85 7.72 -16.64
CA TRP A 95 -3.47 7.25 -16.79
C TRP A 95 -2.45 8.23 -16.22
N TRP A 96 -2.58 9.52 -16.55
CA TRP A 96 -1.65 10.56 -16.09
C TRP A 96 -1.67 10.69 -14.57
N ILE A 97 -2.86 10.75 -13.98
CA ILE A 97 -3.05 10.87 -12.53
C ILE A 97 -2.42 9.67 -11.80
N ARG A 98 -2.64 8.43 -12.28
CA ARG A 98 -2.01 7.23 -11.70
C ARG A 98 -0.49 7.21 -11.88
N ALA A 99 0.04 7.86 -12.92
CA ALA A 99 1.48 7.87 -13.20
C ALA A 99 2.32 8.46 -12.05
N LEU A 100 1.75 9.37 -11.23
CA LEU A 100 2.41 9.87 -10.02
C LEU A 100 2.78 8.72 -9.07
N SER A 101 1.80 7.90 -8.68
CA SER A 101 2.02 6.72 -7.84
C SER A 101 2.93 5.70 -8.50
N GLY A 102 2.81 5.54 -9.83
CA GLY A 102 3.63 4.63 -10.62
C GLY A 102 5.12 4.98 -10.54
N LEU A 103 5.46 6.25 -10.76
CA LEU A 103 6.84 6.76 -10.68
C LEU A 103 7.41 6.63 -9.27
N ILE A 104 6.62 6.95 -8.25
CA ILE A 104 7.02 6.80 -6.85
C ILE A 104 7.30 5.33 -6.52
N SER A 105 6.41 4.40 -6.93
CA SER A 105 6.58 2.97 -6.70
C SER A 105 7.80 2.39 -7.44
N VAL A 106 8.10 2.88 -8.65
CA VAL A 106 9.31 2.52 -9.41
C VAL A 106 10.58 3.00 -8.71
N ALA A 107 10.57 4.19 -8.09
CA ALA A 107 11.69 4.67 -7.27
C ALA A 107 11.97 3.75 -6.06
N GLY A 108 10.96 3.00 -5.60
CA GLY A 108 11.12 1.95 -4.59
C GLY A 108 12.05 0.80 -5.01
N ILE A 109 12.20 0.49 -6.32
CA ILE A 109 13.06 -0.61 -6.80
C ILE A 109 14.54 -0.42 -6.42
N PRO A 110 15.22 0.68 -6.81
CA PRO A 110 16.60 0.90 -6.39
C PRO A 110 16.74 1.07 -4.87
N LEU A 111 15.74 1.63 -4.19
CA LEU A 111 15.77 1.77 -2.74
C LEU A 111 15.70 0.42 -2.02
N ALA A 112 14.87 -0.52 -2.50
CA ALA A 112 14.79 -1.89 -2.01
C ALA A 112 16.12 -2.63 -2.21
N TYR A 113 16.79 -2.44 -3.36
CA TYR A 113 18.14 -2.96 -3.59
C TYR A 113 19.14 -2.44 -2.55
N LEU A 114 19.16 -1.12 -2.33
CA LEU A 114 20.07 -0.50 -1.39
C LEU A 114 19.81 -0.97 0.04
N ALA A 115 18.54 -1.03 0.45
CA ALA A 115 18.13 -1.47 1.78
C ALA A 115 18.48 -2.95 2.00
N GLY A 116 18.16 -3.82 1.04
CA GLY A 116 18.54 -5.24 1.09
C GLY A 116 20.05 -5.43 1.16
N ARG A 117 20.82 -4.60 0.44
CA ARG A 117 22.28 -4.62 0.51
C ARG A 117 22.80 -4.26 1.90
N ARG A 118 22.12 -3.39 2.66
CA ARG A 118 22.47 -3.06 4.04
C ARG A 118 22.20 -4.23 4.98
N VAL A 119 21.03 -4.86 4.87
CA VAL A 119 20.68 -6.09 5.61
C VAL A 119 21.73 -7.18 5.38
N GLY A 120 22.03 -7.50 4.13
CA GLY A 120 23.00 -8.53 3.79
C GLY A 120 24.43 -8.22 4.26
N ARG A 121 24.82 -6.95 4.31
CA ARG A 121 26.12 -6.51 4.84
C ARG A 121 26.23 -6.66 6.35
N ARG A 122 25.18 -6.28 7.10
CA ARG A 122 25.15 -6.45 8.56
C ARG A 122 25.25 -7.92 8.95
N ALA A 123 24.69 -8.82 8.15
CA ALA A 123 24.63 -10.25 8.40
C ALA A 123 25.73 -11.08 7.67
N VAL A 124 26.85 -10.47 7.25
CA VAL A 124 27.95 -11.18 6.54
C VAL A 124 28.52 -12.32 7.39
N ALA A 125 28.76 -12.08 8.68
CA ALA A 125 29.23 -13.10 9.61
C ALA A 125 28.24 -14.28 9.75
N GLU A 126 26.97 -14.05 9.45
CA GLU A 126 25.90 -15.05 9.50
C GLU A 126 25.62 -15.66 8.12
N GLY A 127 26.44 -15.33 7.13
CA GLY A 127 26.49 -15.98 5.84
C GLY A 127 25.72 -15.29 4.71
N LEU A 128 25.28 -14.05 4.88
CA LEU A 128 24.60 -13.27 3.84
C LEU A 128 25.56 -12.42 3.01
N GLY A 129 25.21 -12.21 1.74
CA GLY A 129 25.94 -11.32 0.84
C GLY A 129 25.11 -10.09 0.49
N GLY A 130 25.64 -8.89 0.75
CA GLY A 130 24.92 -7.63 0.51
C GLY A 130 24.32 -7.51 -0.89
N HIS A 131 25.13 -7.68 -1.94
CA HIS A 131 24.63 -7.61 -3.32
C HIS A 131 23.53 -8.64 -3.61
N ARG A 132 23.63 -9.84 -3.04
CA ARG A 132 22.65 -10.90 -3.24
C ARG A 132 21.31 -10.54 -2.60
N VAL A 133 21.31 -10.12 -1.33
CA VAL A 133 20.08 -9.71 -0.63
C VAL A 133 19.45 -8.51 -1.32
N GLY A 134 20.26 -7.53 -1.76
CA GLY A 134 19.77 -6.39 -2.52
C GLY A 134 19.09 -6.79 -3.84
N LEU A 135 19.72 -7.65 -4.65
CA LEU A 135 19.15 -8.09 -5.94
C LEU A 135 17.82 -8.83 -5.74
N ILE A 136 17.74 -9.70 -4.73
CA ILE A 136 16.51 -10.43 -4.40
C ILE A 136 15.42 -9.47 -3.91
N ALA A 137 15.75 -8.52 -3.01
CA ALA A 137 14.80 -7.53 -2.51
C ALA A 137 14.22 -6.67 -3.64
N ALA A 138 15.07 -6.20 -4.56
CA ALA A 138 14.61 -5.45 -5.73
C ALA A 138 13.79 -6.30 -6.69
N ALA A 139 14.16 -7.56 -6.92
CA ALA A 139 13.39 -8.47 -7.77
C ALA A 139 11.98 -8.70 -7.19
N ILE A 140 11.86 -8.99 -5.89
CA ILE A 140 10.57 -9.14 -5.21
C ILE A 140 9.78 -7.84 -5.29
N TRP A 141 10.35 -6.69 -4.89
CA TRP A 141 9.66 -5.39 -4.90
C TRP A 141 9.11 -5.02 -6.28
N SER A 142 9.89 -5.32 -7.34
CA SER A 142 9.52 -4.98 -8.70
C SER A 142 8.20 -5.61 -9.11
N VAL A 143 7.94 -6.85 -8.71
CA VAL A 143 6.75 -7.60 -9.14
C VAL A 143 5.81 -7.96 -8.00
N LEU A 144 6.06 -7.45 -6.78
CA LEU A 144 5.18 -7.67 -5.63
C LEU A 144 3.79 -7.10 -5.93
N PRO A 145 2.72 -7.92 -5.93
CA PRO A 145 1.37 -7.49 -6.25
C PRO A 145 0.92 -6.26 -5.47
N PHE A 146 1.21 -6.19 -4.17
CA PHE A 146 0.96 -4.99 -3.36
C PHE A 146 1.65 -3.73 -3.91
N ALA A 147 2.95 -3.80 -4.20
CA ALA A 147 3.72 -2.65 -4.69
C ALA A 147 3.30 -2.24 -6.11
N VAL A 148 2.85 -3.20 -6.92
CA VAL A 148 2.32 -2.98 -8.26
C VAL A 148 0.93 -2.35 -8.18
N ARG A 149 -0.01 -2.95 -7.45
CA ARG A 149 -1.39 -2.46 -7.25
C ARG A 149 -1.41 -1.01 -6.80
N TYR A 150 -0.67 -0.68 -5.73
CA TYR A 150 -0.64 0.68 -5.20
C TYR A 150 0.27 1.63 -6.01
N GLY A 151 1.14 1.10 -6.88
CA GLY A 151 1.77 1.91 -7.92
C GLY A 151 0.82 2.24 -9.08
N ALA A 152 -0.25 1.47 -9.23
CA ALA A 152 -1.29 1.57 -10.24
C ALA A 152 -2.58 2.23 -9.70
N GLU A 153 -2.51 2.89 -8.54
CA GLU A 153 -3.65 3.47 -7.85
C GLU A 153 -3.32 4.89 -7.40
N THR A 154 -4.25 5.81 -7.60
CA THR A 154 -4.12 7.22 -7.21
C THR A 154 -4.33 7.39 -5.69
N ARG A 155 -3.46 6.75 -4.90
CA ARG A 155 -3.47 6.78 -3.43
C ARG A 155 -2.05 6.87 -2.85
N MET A 156 -1.97 7.25 -1.58
CA MET A 156 -0.73 7.51 -0.84
C MET A 156 0.14 6.28 -0.54
N TYR A 157 -0.35 5.06 -0.75
CA TYR A 157 0.33 3.84 -0.28
C TYR A 157 1.70 3.62 -0.94
N ALA A 158 1.85 3.90 -2.25
CA ALA A 158 3.16 3.85 -2.92
C ALA A 158 4.16 4.85 -2.33
N LEU A 159 3.69 6.06 -1.99
CA LEU A 159 4.49 7.09 -1.32
C LEU A 159 4.94 6.64 0.06
N VAL A 160 4.02 6.12 0.88
CA VAL A 160 4.34 5.60 2.21
C VAL A 160 5.42 4.52 2.13
N SER A 161 5.23 3.47 1.34
CA SER A 161 6.18 2.36 1.32
C SER A 161 7.55 2.76 0.76
N THR A 162 7.60 3.72 -0.18
CA THR A 162 8.85 4.28 -0.70
C THR A 162 9.56 5.13 0.34
N LEU A 163 8.84 5.99 1.06
CA LEU A 163 9.39 6.79 2.17
C LEU A 163 9.88 5.89 3.32
N VAL A 164 9.24 4.75 3.59
CA VAL A 164 9.73 3.77 4.57
C VAL A 164 11.09 3.19 4.16
N LEU A 165 11.32 2.91 2.87
CA LEU A 165 12.65 2.49 2.39
C LEU A 165 13.69 3.61 2.57
N VAL A 166 13.32 4.88 2.32
CA VAL A 166 14.21 6.03 2.57
C VAL A 166 14.51 6.16 4.07
N ALA A 167 13.50 6.11 4.93
CA ALA A 167 13.64 6.15 6.38
C ALA A 167 14.54 5.02 6.89
N TYR A 168 14.37 3.80 6.38
CA TYR A 168 15.21 2.66 6.68
C TYR A 168 16.68 2.92 6.35
N LEU A 169 16.98 3.45 5.16
CA LEU A 169 18.33 3.78 4.73
C LEU A 169 18.95 4.89 5.60
N LEU A 170 18.18 5.91 5.99
CA LEU A 170 18.67 6.99 6.86
C LEU A 170 18.96 6.48 8.27
N LEU A 171 18.02 5.70 8.83
CA LEU A 171 18.15 5.08 10.16
C LEU A 171 19.34 4.13 10.23
N ASP A 172 19.52 3.26 9.24
CA ASP A 172 20.66 2.35 9.20
C ASP A 172 21.99 3.11 9.05
N SER A 173 21.99 4.30 8.42
CA SER A 173 23.20 5.15 8.35
C SER A 173 23.57 5.75 9.73
N LEU A 174 22.59 5.90 10.62
CA LEU A 174 22.78 6.43 11.98
C LEU A 174 23.14 5.32 12.97
N VAL A 175 22.35 4.25 13.02
CA VAL A 175 22.40 3.25 14.11
C VAL A 175 23.07 1.93 13.65
N GLY A 176 23.34 1.79 12.35
CA GLY A 176 24.09 0.67 11.79
C GLY A 176 25.51 0.60 12.35
N ASP A 177 26.04 -0.63 12.48
CA ASP A 177 27.35 -0.89 13.08
C ASP A 177 28.49 -0.23 12.24
N PRO A 178 29.20 0.78 12.79
CA PRO A 178 30.27 1.47 12.09
C PRO A 178 31.42 0.55 11.67
N GLY A 179 31.64 -0.56 12.38
CA GLY A 179 32.73 -1.50 12.09
C GLY A 179 32.48 -2.44 10.91
N ARG A 180 31.28 -2.37 10.28
CA ARG A 180 30.87 -3.25 9.17
C ARG A 180 30.49 -2.49 7.88
N ILE A 181 30.58 -1.17 7.88
CA ILE A 181 30.28 -0.31 6.74
C ILE A 181 31.51 0.58 6.50
N ASP A 182 32.10 0.52 5.29
CA ASP A 182 33.36 1.16 4.91
C ASP A 182 33.41 2.71 4.96
N ARG A 183 32.45 3.37 5.62
CA ARG A 183 32.47 4.79 6.06
C ARG A 183 31.07 5.10 6.61
N PRO A 184 30.84 5.22 7.93
CA PRO A 184 29.79 6.12 8.38
C PRO A 184 30.07 7.50 7.75
N THR A 185 29.03 8.23 7.37
CA THR A 185 29.20 9.67 7.12
C THR A 185 29.95 10.26 8.32
N SER A 186 31.01 11.04 8.07
CA SER A 186 31.83 11.60 9.15
C SER A 186 30.99 12.41 10.14
N SER A 187 29.85 12.92 9.69
CA SER A 187 28.82 13.56 10.51
C SER A 187 27.53 12.73 10.58
N PRO A 188 26.91 12.56 11.77
CA PRO A 188 25.59 11.95 11.92
C PRO A 188 24.45 12.93 11.55
N TRP A 189 24.73 14.21 11.36
CA TRP A 189 23.69 15.23 11.21
C TRP A 189 22.91 15.18 9.89
N PRO A 190 23.53 14.98 8.70
CA PRO A 190 22.77 14.86 7.46
C PRO A 190 21.73 13.73 7.47
N PRO A 191 22.06 12.47 7.87
CA PRO A 191 21.03 11.44 7.97
C PRO A 191 20.02 11.68 9.11
N ALA A 192 20.40 12.37 10.19
CA ALA A 192 19.48 12.78 11.25
C ALA A 192 18.42 13.77 10.77
N VAL A 193 18.85 14.84 10.08
CA VAL A 193 17.93 15.82 9.48
C VAL A 193 17.04 15.16 8.44
N GLY A 194 17.62 14.32 7.56
CA GLY A 194 16.85 13.55 6.59
C GLY A 194 15.80 12.66 7.26
N LEU A 195 16.16 11.98 8.37
CA LEU A 195 15.24 11.11 9.08
C LEU A 195 14.09 11.90 9.73
N ALA A 196 14.36 13.07 10.31
CA ALA A 196 13.33 13.93 10.86
C ALA A 196 12.33 14.38 9.78
N LEU A 197 12.84 14.83 8.63
CA LEU A 197 12.00 15.24 7.50
C LEU A 197 11.17 14.07 6.94
N VAL A 198 11.78 12.92 6.70
CA VAL A 198 11.06 11.74 6.17
C VAL A 198 10.04 11.22 7.17
N THR A 199 10.32 11.29 8.47
CA THR A 199 9.33 10.95 9.52
C THR A 199 8.12 11.87 9.44
N ALA A 200 8.33 13.18 9.29
CA ALA A 200 7.22 14.12 9.09
C ALA A 200 6.43 13.81 7.80
N LEU A 201 7.12 13.58 6.68
CA LEU A 201 6.48 13.23 5.40
C LEU A 201 5.65 11.94 5.49
N LEU A 202 6.13 10.93 6.23
CA LEU A 202 5.38 9.70 6.50
C LEU A 202 4.08 9.99 7.28
N LEU A 203 4.15 10.81 8.33
CA LEU A 203 2.99 11.20 9.14
C LEU A 203 1.97 12.02 8.33
N TYR A 204 2.46 12.95 7.52
CA TYR A 204 1.65 13.72 6.58
C TYR A 204 1.15 12.89 5.38
N SER A 205 1.54 11.62 5.25
CA SER A 205 1.02 10.68 4.24
C SER A 205 -0.02 9.73 4.82
N HIS A 206 0.23 9.13 5.99
CA HIS A 206 -0.65 8.10 6.55
C HIS A 206 -0.46 7.88 8.06
N TYR A 207 -1.55 7.82 8.84
CA TYR A 207 -1.49 7.71 10.31
C TYR A 207 -0.87 6.42 10.86
N TRP A 208 -1.02 5.28 10.16
CA TRP A 208 -0.32 4.04 10.53
C TRP A 208 1.22 4.17 10.64
N THR A 209 1.80 5.21 10.06
CA THR A 209 3.24 5.48 10.22
C THR A 209 3.60 5.99 11.63
N LEU A 210 2.63 6.42 12.45
CA LEU A 210 2.80 6.65 13.89
C LEU A 210 3.21 5.37 14.61
N TRP A 211 2.54 4.25 14.30
CA TRP A 211 2.83 2.94 14.89
C TRP A 211 4.20 2.43 14.44
N LEU A 212 4.54 2.66 13.17
CA LEU A 212 5.89 2.37 12.64
C LEU A 212 6.95 3.19 13.38
N GLY A 213 6.72 4.49 13.57
CA GLY A 213 7.61 5.39 14.30
C GLY A 213 7.79 4.96 15.75
N GLY A 214 6.71 4.61 16.44
CA GLY A 214 6.73 4.09 17.82
C GLY A 214 7.50 2.77 17.94
N ALA A 215 7.21 1.80 17.07
CA ALA A 215 7.93 0.52 17.01
C ALA A 215 9.43 0.72 16.73
N THR A 216 9.75 1.62 15.80
CA THR A 216 11.13 1.98 15.46
C THR A 216 11.84 2.62 16.65
N ALA A 217 11.20 3.56 17.35
CA ALA A 217 11.74 4.20 18.54
C ALA A 217 12.03 3.17 19.64
N LEU A 218 11.14 2.21 19.89
CA LEU A 218 11.35 1.14 20.89
C LEU A 218 12.56 0.26 20.55
N VAL A 219 12.73 -0.11 19.28
CA VAL A 219 13.88 -0.91 18.83
C VAL A 219 15.17 -0.11 18.94
N VAL A 220 15.19 1.15 18.50
CA VAL A 220 16.37 2.04 18.60
C VAL A 220 16.75 2.31 20.05
N LEU A 221 15.77 2.52 20.93
CA LEU A 221 15.97 2.69 22.36
C LEU A 221 16.64 1.46 22.96
N THR A 222 16.16 0.27 22.60
CA THR A 222 16.74 -1.01 23.03
C THR A 222 18.19 -1.16 22.54
N ILE A 223 18.47 -0.80 21.28
CA ILE A 223 19.84 -0.79 20.73
C ILE A 223 20.72 0.20 21.49
N GLY A 224 20.22 1.40 21.79
CA GLY A 224 20.95 2.45 22.50
C GLY A 224 21.32 2.05 23.94
N PHE A 225 20.39 1.43 24.68
CA PHE A 225 20.65 0.96 26.04
C PHE A 225 21.61 -0.23 26.10
N ARG A 226 21.58 -1.11 25.10
CA ARG A 226 22.49 -2.27 25.01
C ARG A 226 23.83 -1.94 24.35
N ALA A 227 24.02 -0.71 23.84
CA ALA A 227 25.24 -0.31 23.20
C ALA A 227 26.37 -0.16 24.25
N LEU A 228 27.40 -0.99 24.11
CA LEU A 228 28.64 -0.89 24.90
C LEU A 228 29.51 0.28 24.44
N ASP A 229 29.40 0.65 23.16
CA ASP A 229 30.13 1.76 22.55
C ASP A 229 29.39 3.09 22.73
N ALA A 230 30.12 4.12 23.19
CA ALA A 230 29.56 5.43 23.49
C ALA A 230 29.06 6.18 22.24
N GLU A 231 29.72 6.02 21.09
CA GLU A 231 29.32 6.66 19.84
C GLU A 231 28.05 6.01 19.29
N ARG A 232 27.93 4.68 19.35
CA ARG A 232 26.69 3.99 18.99
C ARG A 232 25.53 4.42 19.88
N ARG A 233 25.74 4.53 21.19
CA ARG A 233 24.73 5.05 22.13
C ARG A 233 24.33 6.49 21.79
N ARG A 234 25.31 7.37 21.52
CA ARG A 234 25.08 8.76 21.10
C ARG A 234 24.26 8.83 19.80
N ARG A 235 24.60 8.02 18.79
CA ARG A 235 23.88 7.96 17.52
C ARG A 235 22.45 7.42 17.67
N SER A 236 22.21 6.47 18.57
CA SER A 236 20.84 6.04 18.92
C SER A 236 20.01 7.18 19.51
N TRP A 237 20.60 7.99 20.41
CA TRP A 237 19.90 9.17 20.94
C TRP A 237 19.63 10.24 19.87
N ILE A 238 20.58 10.49 18.97
CA ILE A 238 20.35 11.38 17.81
C ILE A 238 19.22 10.84 16.93
N CYS A 239 19.17 9.53 16.69
CA CYS A 239 18.09 8.90 15.94
C CYS A 239 16.72 9.10 16.63
N LEU A 240 16.63 8.87 17.95
CA LEU A 240 15.40 9.12 18.72
C LEU A 240 14.99 10.60 18.68
N GLY A 241 15.96 11.52 18.83
CA GLY A 241 15.73 12.95 18.68
C GLY A 241 15.21 13.31 17.28
N SER A 242 15.72 12.66 16.23
CA SER A 242 15.26 12.87 14.86
C SER A 242 13.81 12.42 14.65
N LEU A 243 13.44 11.25 15.19
CA LEU A 243 12.05 10.77 15.18
C LEU A 243 11.12 11.75 15.92
N ALA A 244 11.55 12.23 17.09
CA ALA A 244 10.79 13.22 17.87
C ALA A 244 10.62 14.55 17.12
N VAL A 245 11.68 15.06 16.47
CA VAL A 245 11.58 16.26 15.62
C VAL A 245 10.62 16.04 14.46
N GLY A 246 10.63 14.87 13.83
CA GLY A 246 9.65 14.53 12.79
C GLY A 246 8.20 14.58 13.28
N VAL A 247 7.93 14.10 14.49
CA VAL A 247 6.60 14.23 15.14
C VAL A 247 6.28 15.69 15.47
N ILE A 248 7.26 16.48 15.94
CA ILE A 248 7.07 17.91 16.21
C ILE A 248 6.69 18.67 14.93
N LEU A 249 7.30 18.35 13.80
CA LEU A 249 6.97 18.95 12.50
C LEU A 249 5.55 18.62 12.04
N PHE A 250 4.94 17.56 12.56
CA PHE A 250 3.57 17.15 12.27
C PHE A 250 2.53 17.82 13.19
N LEU A 251 2.95 18.52 14.26
CA LEU A 251 2.05 19.21 15.19
C LEU A 251 1.00 20.13 14.54
N PRO A 252 1.30 20.86 13.44
CA PRO A 252 0.27 21.69 12.79
C PRO A 252 -0.96 20.92 12.32
N TRP A 253 -0.85 19.62 12.05
CA TRP A 253 -1.97 18.77 11.59
C TRP A 253 -2.65 17.98 12.71
N VAL A 254 -2.07 17.97 13.92
CA VAL A 254 -2.63 17.22 15.06
C VAL A 254 -4.08 17.61 15.39
N PRO A 255 -4.50 18.90 15.35
CA PRO A 255 -5.91 19.23 15.57
C PRO A 255 -6.87 18.54 14.58
N THR A 256 -6.51 18.50 13.30
CA THR A 256 -7.30 17.81 12.26
C THR A 256 -7.29 16.30 12.48
N MET A 257 -6.14 15.71 12.80
CA MET A 257 -6.04 14.29 13.13
C MET A 257 -6.93 13.91 14.33
N LEU A 258 -6.96 14.73 15.38
CA LEU A 258 -7.80 14.48 16.55
C LEU A 258 -9.29 14.61 16.20
N TYR A 259 -9.65 15.59 15.37
CA TYR A 259 -11.02 15.72 14.86
C TYR A 259 -11.43 14.48 14.04
N GLN A 260 -10.58 14.06 13.10
CA GLN A 260 -10.81 12.88 12.27
C GLN A 260 -10.92 11.60 13.10
N SER A 261 -10.06 11.44 14.10
CA SER A 261 -10.13 10.29 15.02
C SER A 261 -11.44 10.24 15.82
N ALA A 262 -12.12 11.38 16.00
CA ALA A 262 -13.36 11.46 16.74
C ALA A 262 -14.61 11.32 15.84
N HIS A 263 -14.56 11.80 14.59
CA HIS A 263 -15.76 11.90 13.74
C HIS A 263 -15.65 11.12 12.41
N THR A 264 -14.45 10.95 11.85
CA THR A 264 -14.23 10.24 10.56
C THR A 264 -13.61 8.87 10.81
N GLY A 265 -14.22 8.09 11.70
CA GLY A 265 -13.75 6.75 12.05
C GLY A 265 -13.78 5.80 10.85
N THR A 266 -13.88 4.50 11.11
CA THR A 266 -14.02 3.51 10.03
C THR A 266 -15.36 2.77 10.14
N PRO A 267 -16.50 3.48 10.04
CA PRO A 267 -17.83 2.89 10.23
C PRO A 267 -18.17 1.83 9.16
N TRP A 268 -17.42 1.81 8.06
CA TRP A 268 -17.55 0.85 6.97
C TRP A 268 -16.92 -0.54 7.22
N GLY A 269 -16.42 -0.85 8.43
CA GLY A 269 -15.77 -2.14 8.68
C GLY A 269 -15.72 -2.60 10.13
N GLU A 270 -15.59 -3.91 10.33
CA GLU A 270 -15.50 -4.52 11.66
C GLU A 270 -14.09 -4.50 12.25
N VAL A 271 -13.99 -4.70 13.57
CA VAL A 271 -12.71 -4.86 14.27
C VAL A 271 -12.16 -6.27 14.05
N PHE A 272 -11.00 -6.37 13.39
CA PHE A 272 -10.36 -7.66 13.16
C PHE A 272 -9.58 -8.20 14.37
N ARG A 273 -9.66 -9.52 14.54
CA ARG A 273 -8.79 -10.28 15.46
C ARG A 273 -7.33 -10.20 14.98
N PRO A 274 -6.34 -10.29 15.90
CA PRO A 274 -4.94 -10.10 15.54
C PRO A 274 -4.43 -11.14 14.52
N ALA A 275 -4.91 -12.38 14.62
CA ALA A 275 -4.59 -13.42 13.65
C ALA A 275 -5.16 -13.11 12.25
N THR A 276 -6.37 -12.55 12.18
CA THR A 276 -7.01 -12.13 10.92
C THR A 276 -6.20 -11.02 10.26
N ILE A 277 -5.77 -10.00 11.02
CA ILE A 277 -4.91 -8.93 10.50
C ILE A 277 -3.63 -9.53 9.89
N LEU A 278 -2.97 -10.45 10.60
CA LEU A 278 -1.74 -11.07 10.11
C LEU A 278 -1.97 -11.85 8.80
N VAL A 279 -3.00 -12.69 8.76
CA VAL A 279 -3.31 -13.52 7.58
C VAL A 279 -3.64 -12.63 6.38
N VAL A 280 -4.60 -11.73 6.53
CA VAL A 280 -5.05 -10.81 5.46
C VAL A 280 -3.89 -9.95 4.97
N THR A 281 -3.06 -9.41 5.87
CA THR A 281 -1.87 -8.62 5.49
C THR A 281 -0.92 -9.43 4.59
N VAL A 282 -0.62 -10.67 5.00
CA VAL A 282 0.38 -11.51 4.32
C VAL A 282 -0.16 -12.03 2.99
N THR A 283 -1.45 -12.38 2.91
CA THR A 283 -2.07 -12.81 1.65
C THR A 283 -2.20 -11.64 0.67
N ASP A 284 -2.58 -10.46 1.13
CA ASP A 284 -2.79 -9.29 0.27
C ASP A 284 -1.46 -8.71 -0.24
N PHE A 285 -0.34 -8.96 0.45
CA PHE A 285 0.98 -8.64 -0.08
C PHE A 285 1.27 -9.29 -1.44
N VAL A 286 0.68 -10.46 -1.69
CA VAL A 286 0.91 -11.25 -2.89
C VAL A 286 -0.32 -11.37 -3.80
N GLY A 287 -1.35 -10.54 -3.61
CA GLY A 287 -2.52 -10.47 -4.50
C GLY A 287 -3.76 -11.22 -4.02
N GLY A 288 -3.84 -11.55 -2.73
CA GLY A 288 -5.10 -11.90 -2.06
C GLY A 288 -5.63 -13.32 -2.32
N GLY A 289 -6.91 -13.43 -2.70
CA GLY A 289 -7.76 -14.61 -2.59
C GLY A 289 -7.41 -15.82 -3.47
N PHE A 290 -6.47 -15.70 -4.41
CA PHE A 290 -6.08 -16.81 -5.29
C PHE A 290 -5.19 -17.82 -4.56
N GLY A 291 -5.55 -19.10 -4.58
CA GLY A 291 -4.87 -20.15 -3.83
C GLY A 291 -3.38 -20.27 -4.16
N GLU A 292 -3.00 -20.12 -5.44
CA GLU A 292 -1.60 -20.16 -5.89
C GLU A 292 -0.78 -19.00 -5.32
N LEU A 293 -1.38 -17.82 -5.19
CA LEU A 293 -0.73 -16.64 -4.62
C LEU A 293 -0.61 -16.77 -3.11
N GLN A 294 -1.64 -17.30 -2.44
CA GLN A 294 -1.57 -17.61 -1.01
C GLN A 294 -0.42 -18.57 -0.68
N LEU A 295 -0.17 -19.59 -1.51
CA LEU A 295 1.01 -20.46 -1.35
C LEU A 295 2.33 -19.67 -1.39
N MET A 296 2.44 -18.65 -2.25
CA MET A 296 3.63 -17.79 -2.28
C MET A 296 3.77 -16.92 -1.04
N SER A 297 2.66 -16.46 -0.46
CA SER A 297 2.68 -15.76 0.83
C SER A 297 3.35 -16.61 1.91
N TYR A 298 2.97 -17.90 1.98
CA TYR A 298 3.55 -18.86 2.92
C TYR A 298 5.02 -19.16 2.59
N ALA A 299 5.38 -19.28 1.31
CA ALA A 299 6.77 -19.46 0.90
C ALA A 299 7.67 -18.28 1.36
N LEU A 300 7.19 -17.05 1.26
CA LEU A 300 7.90 -15.85 1.74
C LEU A 300 8.00 -15.83 3.28
N VAL A 301 6.93 -16.21 4.00
CA VAL A 301 6.97 -16.37 5.47
C VAL A 301 7.96 -17.47 5.88
N ILE A 302 8.00 -18.59 5.15
CA ILE A 302 9.00 -19.66 5.38
C ILE A 302 10.41 -19.12 5.11
N ALA A 303 10.61 -18.30 4.08
CA ALA A 303 11.91 -17.66 3.85
C ALA A 303 12.31 -16.76 5.03
N ILE A 304 11.37 -15.98 5.60
CA ILE A 304 11.61 -15.20 6.82
C ILE A 304 11.99 -16.14 7.98
N ALA A 305 11.26 -17.23 8.19
CA ALA A 305 11.59 -18.21 9.24
C ALA A 305 12.99 -18.82 9.04
N VAL A 306 13.38 -19.12 7.80
CA VAL A 306 14.74 -19.56 7.46
C VAL A 306 15.77 -18.48 7.79
N ALA A 307 15.49 -17.20 7.53
CA ALA A 307 16.37 -16.09 7.90
C ALA A 307 16.58 -15.98 9.42
N VAL A 308 15.52 -16.21 10.21
CA VAL A 308 15.54 -16.16 11.68
C VAL A 308 16.23 -17.39 12.27
N PHE A 309 15.83 -18.59 11.89
CA PHE A 309 16.23 -19.84 12.57
C PHE A 309 17.31 -20.62 11.82
N GLY A 310 17.59 -20.31 10.56
CA GLY A 310 18.58 -21.04 9.78
C GLY A 310 20.01 -20.75 10.21
N THR A 311 20.89 -21.75 10.16
CA THR A 311 22.34 -21.60 10.21
C THR A 311 22.96 -22.39 9.09
N ILE A 312 24.06 -21.90 8.53
CA ILE A 312 24.71 -22.56 7.41
C ILE A 312 25.89 -23.34 7.94
N ARG A 313 25.89 -24.66 7.73
CA ARG A 313 26.97 -25.56 8.13
C ARG A 313 27.47 -26.35 6.93
N THR A 314 28.76 -26.68 6.96
CA THR A 314 29.35 -27.59 5.97
C THR A 314 29.31 -29.01 6.55
N ARG A 315 28.59 -29.92 5.89
CA ARG A 315 28.58 -31.35 6.20
C ARG A 315 29.00 -32.13 4.96
N ALA A 316 30.01 -32.99 5.09
CA ALA A 316 30.50 -33.84 3.99
C ALA A 316 30.73 -33.08 2.68
N GLY A 317 31.38 -31.90 2.76
CA GLY A 317 31.67 -31.04 1.59
C GLY A 317 30.47 -30.24 1.04
N HIS A 318 29.26 -30.46 1.54
CA HIS A 318 28.06 -29.74 1.12
C HIS A 318 27.65 -28.70 2.16
N GLN A 319 27.22 -27.51 1.71
CA GLN A 319 26.63 -26.52 2.60
C GLN A 319 25.14 -26.81 2.77
N VAL A 320 24.73 -27.05 4.02
CA VAL A 320 23.34 -27.30 4.41
C VAL A 320 22.82 -26.18 5.30
N ILE A 321 21.52 -25.89 5.18
CA ILE A 321 20.81 -25.00 6.08
C ILE A 321 20.22 -25.88 7.19
N GLU A 322 20.67 -25.66 8.42
CA GLU A 322 20.16 -26.32 9.61
C GLU A 322 19.29 -25.34 10.40
N LEU A 323 18.08 -25.73 10.77
CA LEU A 323 17.22 -24.90 11.63
C LEU A 323 17.67 -25.08 13.09
N VAL A 324 17.95 -23.97 13.76
CA VAL A 324 18.31 -23.93 15.18
C VAL A 324 17.21 -23.25 15.99
N PRO A 325 16.97 -23.66 17.25
CA PRO A 325 15.92 -23.07 18.08
C PRO A 325 16.23 -21.63 18.51
N THR A 326 17.49 -21.20 18.40
CA THR A 326 17.92 -19.87 18.79
C THR A 326 17.83 -18.89 17.61
N PRO A 327 17.04 -17.80 17.73
CA PRO A 327 16.90 -16.83 16.65
C PRO A 327 18.21 -16.11 16.38
N ARG A 328 18.50 -15.91 15.10
CA ARG A 328 19.68 -15.22 14.59
C ARG A 328 19.39 -13.74 14.37
N ALA A 329 20.41 -12.92 14.57
CA ALA A 329 20.25 -11.46 14.56
C ALA A 329 20.17 -10.84 13.15
N ARG A 330 20.26 -11.65 12.07
CA ARG A 330 20.29 -11.20 10.66
C ARG A 330 19.28 -10.12 10.32
N ILE A 331 18.04 -10.32 10.74
CA ILE A 331 16.87 -9.50 10.44
C ILE A 331 16.12 -9.11 11.71
N GLY A 332 16.77 -9.22 12.88
CA GLY A 332 16.10 -9.07 14.17
C GLY A 332 15.44 -7.70 14.34
N ALA A 333 16.14 -6.63 13.93
CA ALA A 333 15.59 -5.27 14.01
C ALA A 333 14.40 -5.08 13.05
N GLU A 334 14.53 -5.52 11.79
CA GLU A 334 13.49 -5.40 10.78
C GLU A 334 12.22 -6.16 11.18
N LEU A 335 12.39 -7.41 11.64
CA LEU A 335 11.28 -8.25 12.07
C LEU A 335 10.64 -7.70 13.35
N SER A 336 11.42 -7.20 14.31
CA SER A 336 10.88 -6.56 15.51
C SER A 336 10.06 -5.32 15.16
N VAL A 337 10.54 -4.44 14.28
CA VAL A 337 9.77 -3.25 13.87
C VAL A 337 8.49 -3.67 13.14
N LEU A 338 8.55 -4.64 12.22
CA LEU A 338 7.38 -5.16 11.51
C LEU A 338 6.32 -5.68 12.48
N VAL A 339 6.71 -6.59 13.39
CA VAL A 339 5.79 -7.24 14.33
C VAL A 339 5.24 -6.23 15.33
N LEU A 340 6.08 -5.36 15.89
CA LEU A 340 5.64 -4.33 16.84
C LEU A 340 4.71 -3.31 16.19
N THR A 341 4.93 -2.93 14.93
CA THR A 341 4.05 -1.99 14.22
C THR A 341 2.66 -2.57 14.06
N LEU A 342 2.55 -3.84 13.62
CA LEU A 342 1.26 -4.54 13.51
C LEU A 342 0.61 -4.75 14.88
N ALA A 343 1.39 -5.08 15.91
CA ALA A 343 0.86 -5.29 17.26
C ALA A 343 0.33 -4.00 17.89
N ILE A 344 1.06 -2.88 17.76
CA ILE A 344 0.62 -1.55 18.23
C ILE A 344 -0.62 -1.13 17.45
N GLY A 345 -0.59 -1.25 16.11
CA GLY A 345 -1.73 -0.91 15.26
C GLY A 345 -2.99 -1.70 15.61
N TRP A 346 -2.87 -3.01 15.80
CA TRP A 346 -3.97 -3.85 16.26
C TRP A 346 -4.49 -3.42 17.64
N ALA A 347 -3.59 -3.20 18.61
CA ALA A 347 -3.99 -2.78 19.95
C ALA A 347 -4.74 -1.44 19.93
N THR A 348 -4.29 -0.49 19.10
CA THR A 348 -4.97 0.79 18.92
C THR A 348 -6.32 0.64 18.23
N SER A 349 -6.43 -0.21 17.21
CA SER A 349 -7.69 -0.52 16.54
C SER A 349 -8.70 -1.20 17.47
N ALA A 350 -8.24 -2.11 18.32
CA ALA A 350 -9.09 -2.79 19.30
C ALA A 350 -9.64 -1.82 20.36
N VAL A 351 -8.87 -0.81 20.77
CA VAL A 351 -9.31 0.21 21.74
C VAL A 351 -10.22 1.24 21.09
N ALA A 352 -9.89 1.69 19.88
CA ALA A 352 -10.64 2.72 19.15
C ALA A 352 -11.87 2.15 18.40
N SER A 353 -12.11 0.84 18.47
CA SER A 353 -13.12 0.14 17.66
C SER A 353 -13.02 0.45 16.16
N SER A 354 -11.80 0.59 15.66
CA SER A 354 -11.54 0.88 14.24
C SER A 354 -11.17 -0.37 13.46
N THR A 355 -11.56 -0.38 12.19
CA THR A 355 -11.29 -1.45 11.24
C THR A 355 -9.85 -1.40 10.72
N TYR A 356 -9.44 -2.50 10.10
CA TYR A 356 -8.14 -2.64 9.46
C TYR A 356 -8.32 -2.98 7.99
N ALA A 357 -7.67 -2.21 7.12
CA ALA A 357 -7.53 -2.54 5.71
C ALA A 357 -6.07 -2.90 5.42
N SER A 358 -5.84 -3.94 4.61
CA SER A 358 -4.49 -4.43 4.28
C SER A 358 -3.59 -3.37 3.63
N ARG A 359 -4.17 -2.39 2.93
CA ARG A 359 -3.48 -1.19 2.41
C ARG A 359 -2.66 -0.44 3.46
N TYR A 360 -3.08 -0.46 4.73
CA TYR A 360 -2.35 0.16 5.84
C TYR A 360 -0.98 -0.50 6.08
N ALA A 361 -0.81 -1.76 5.65
CA ALA A 361 0.47 -2.45 5.68
C ALA A 361 1.50 -1.86 4.72
N ALA A 362 1.18 -0.83 3.94
CA ALA A 362 2.14 0.00 3.22
C ALA A 362 3.28 0.49 4.13
N ALA A 363 3.01 0.67 5.43
CA ALA A 363 4.01 1.03 6.44
C ALA A 363 5.04 -0.08 6.74
N VAL A 364 4.70 -1.36 6.51
CA VAL A 364 5.55 -2.51 6.90
C VAL A 364 5.94 -3.42 5.73
N VAL A 365 5.30 -3.31 4.56
CA VAL A 365 5.63 -4.11 3.37
C VAL A 365 7.10 -4.05 2.97
N PRO A 366 7.83 -2.91 3.09
CA PRO A 366 9.26 -2.91 2.78
C PRO A 366 10.06 -3.81 3.72
N LEU A 367 9.72 -3.84 5.00
CA LEU A 367 10.39 -4.71 5.98
C LEU A 367 10.10 -6.18 5.69
N PHE A 368 8.88 -6.52 5.27
CA PHE A 368 8.52 -7.87 4.85
C PHE A 368 9.36 -8.35 3.65
N VAL A 369 9.52 -7.48 2.63
CA VAL A 369 10.36 -7.77 1.46
C VAL A 369 11.83 -7.97 1.87
N LEU A 370 12.37 -7.11 2.74
CA LEU A 370 13.75 -7.23 3.22
C LEU A 370 14.00 -8.52 3.99
N CYS A 371 13.08 -8.89 4.89
CA CYS A 371 13.16 -10.14 5.66
C CYS A 371 13.07 -11.37 4.75
N SER A 372 12.15 -11.37 3.79
CA SER A 372 11.98 -12.47 2.83
C SER A 372 13.21 -12.64 1.93
N ALA A 373 13.76 -11.53 1.44
CA ALA A 373 14.96 -11.52 0.62
C ALA A 373 16.18 -12.05 1.36
N ALA A 374 16.33 -11.74 2.66
CA ALA A 374 17.39 -12.29 3.50
C ALA A 374 17.29 -13.83 3.61
N GLY A 375 16.08 -14.37 3.71
CA GLY A 375 15.81 -15.80 3.74
C GLY A 375 16.23 -16.52 2.46
N LEU A 376 15.75 -16.05 1.31
CA LEU A 376 16.13 -16.62 0.00
C LEU A 376 17.64 -16.51 -0.27
N ALA A 377 18.29 -15.45 0.22
CA ALA A 377 19.73 -15.28 0.08
C ALA A 377 20.57 -16.32 0.84
N MET A 378 19.98 -17.06 1.78
CA MET A 378 20.64 -18.16 2.49
C MET A 378 20.90 -19.37 1.59
N ILE A 379 20.19 -19.50 0.47
CA ILE A 379 20.47 -20.52 -0.55
C ILE A 379 21.87 -20.25 -1.11
N ARG A 380 22.75 -21.25 -1.05
CA ARG A 380 24.18 -21.07 -1.35
C ARG A 380 24.54 -21.26 -2.81
N THR A 381 23.92 -22.24 -3.44
CA THR A 381 24.14 -22.54 -4.85
C THR A 381 23.57 -21.40 -5.69
N ARG A 382 24.44 -20.69 -6.41
CA ARG A 382 24.06 -19.61 -7.35
C ARG A 382 22.85 -19.97 -8.19
N ARG A 383 22.89 -21.17 -8.80
CA ARG A 383 21.80 -21.74 -9.59
C ARG A 383 20.49 -21.85 -8.81
N ALA A 384 20.51 -22.45 -7.63
CA ALA A 384 19.32 -22.60 -6.82
C ALA A 384 18.78 -21.25 -6.32
N THR A 385 19.65 -20.30 -5.98
CA THR A 385 19.24 -18.96 -5.54
C THR A 385 18.50 -18.22 -6.64
N TRP A 386 19.06 -18.13 -7.86
CA TRP A 386 18.37 -17.40 -8.93
C TRP A 386 17.13 -18.15 -9.42
N LEU A 387 17.13 -19.48 -9.43
CA LEU A 387 15.92 -20.28 -9.75
C LEU A 387 14.81 -20.05 -8.74
N ALA A 388 15.11 -20.15 -7.43
CA ALA A 388 14.11 -19.89 -6.39
C ALA A 388 13.58 -18.44 -6.46
N THR A 389 14.48 -17.47 -6.68
CA THR A 389 14.09 -16.06 -6.88
C THR A 389 13.18 -15.92 -8.11
N ALA A 390 13.55 -16.53 -9.24
CA ALA A 390 12.76 -16.48 -10.46
C ALA A 390 11.38 -17.12 -10.29
N VAL A 391 11.29 -18.29 -9.64
CA VAL A 391 10.00 -18.96 -9.38
C VAL A 391 9.09 -18.08 -8.52
N VAL A 392 9.61 -17.54 -7.42
CA VAL A 392 8.86 -16.61 -6.56
C VAL A 392 8.40 -15.41 -7.38
N CYS A 393 9.31 -14.74 -8.10
CA CYS A 393 8.95 -13.56 -8.87
C CYS A 393 7.97 -13.86 -10.01
N LEU A 394 8.07 -15.00 -10.70
CA LEU A 394 7.11 -15.38 -11.75
C LEU A 394 5.70 -15.58 -11.18
N ALA A 395 5.57 -16.21 -10.01
CA ALA A 395 4.29 -16.34 -9.35
C ALA A 395 3.74 -14.97 -8.90
N LEU A 396 4.61 -14.08 -8.40
CA LEU A 396 4.22 -12.70 -8.08
C LEU A 396 3.80 -11.91 -9.33
N VAL A 397 4.42 -12.12 -10.49
CA VAL A 397 3.99 -11.50 -11.77
C VAL A 397 2.58 -11.93 -12.14
N VAL A 398 2.21 -13.20 -11.94
CA VAL A 398 0.83 -13.67 -12.17
C VAL A 398 -0.15 -12.91 -11.28
N GLY A 399 0.15 -12.80 -9.98
CA GLY A 399 -0.70 -12.05 -9.05
C GLY A 399 -0.78 -10.57 -9.38
N ALA A 400 0.33 -9.95 -9.74
CA ALA A 400 0.38 -8.55 -10.14
C ALA A 400 -0.42 -8.30 -11.43
N GLY A 401 -0.38 -9.25 -12.38
CA GLY A 401 -1.19 -9.20 -13.59
C GLY A 401 -2.69 -9.26 -13.30
N ALA A 402 -3.12 -10.14 -12.40
CA ALA A 402 -4.52 -10.24 -11.97
C ALA A 402 -5.01 -8.91 -11.36
N GLU A 403 -4.20 -8.29 -10.50
CA GLU A 403 -4.49 -6.99 -9.87
C GLU A 403 -4.64 -5.82 -10.86
N ILE A 404 -4.01 -5.90 -12.03
CA ILE A 404 -4.04 -4.82 -13.05
C ILE A 404 -5.18 -4.99 -14.04
N VAL A 405 -5.55 -6.24 -14.34
CA VAL A 405 -6.60 -6.55 -15.32
C VAL A 405 -8.00 -6.48 -14.70
N SER A 406 -8.12 -6.67 -13.38
CA SER A 406 -9.40 -6.52 -12.68
C SER A 406 -9.88 -5.06 -12.70
N ASP A 407 -11.11 -4.86 -13.19
CA ASP A 407 -11.78 -3.58 -13.11
C ASP A 407 -12.23 -3.32 -11.67
N ARG A 408 -11.87 -2.15 -11.14
CA ARG A 408 -12.14 -1.83 -9.73
C ARG A 408 -13.55 -1.33 -9.51
N THR A 409 -14.21 -0.82 -10.54
CA THR A 409 -15.55 -0.23 -10.46
C THR A 409 -16.40 -0.66 -11.64
N GLN A 410 -17.65 -1.01 -11.36
CA GLN A 410 -18.64 -1.35 -12.37
C GLN A 410 -19.33 -0.08 -12.95
N ALA A 411 -18.95 1.12 -12.50
CA ALA A 411 -19.52 2.39 -12.95
C ALA A 411 -19.49 2.59 -14.47
N GLY A 412 -18.43 2.14 -15.15
CA GLY A 412 -18.35 2.21 -16.62
C GLY A 412 -19.43 1.39 -17.32
N VAL A 413 -19.68 0.16 -16.85
CA VAL A 413 -20.73 -0.73 -17.38
C VAL A 413 -22.11 -0.13 -17.15
N VAL A 414 -22.34 0.40 -15.96
CA VAL A 414 -23.60 1.07 -15.60
C VAL A 414 -23.84 2.30 -16.48
N VAL A 415 -22.83 3.15 -16.68
CA VAL A 415 -22.96 4.36 -17.50
C VAL A 415 -23.16 4.03 -18.98
N ASP A 416 -22.50 2.99 -19.50
CA ASP A 416 -22.75 2.55 -20.88
C ASP A 416 -24.19 2.03 -21.05
N ALA A 417 -24.76 1.37 -20.03
CA ALA A 417 -26.16 0.95 -20.04
C ALA A 417 -27.14 2.15 -19.97
N ILE A 418 -26.85 3.16 -19.15
CA ILE A 418 -27.62 4.42 -19.12
C ILE A 418 -27.58 5.09 -20.50
N ALA A 419 -26.40 5.21 -21.10
CA ALA A 419 -26.24 5.81 -22.42
C ALA A 419 -27.08 5.09 -23.49
N ALA A 420 -27.03 3.75 -23.50
CA ALA A 420 -27.78 2.93 -24.44
C ALA A 420 -29.30 3.03 -24.25
N ASP A 421 -29.78 3.07 -23.00
CA ASP A 421 -31.22 3.21 -22.69
C ASP A 421 -31.75 4.60 -23.06
N LEU A 422 -30.97 5.67 -22.81
CA LEU A 422 -31.33 7.03 -23.23
C LEU A 422 -31.41 7.16 -24.77
N GLU A 423 -30.46 6.58 -25.49
CA GLU A 423 -30.46 6.56 -26.96
C GLU A 423 -31.65 5.76 -27.50
N ALA A 424 -31.98 4.62 -26.89
CA ALA A 424 -33.08 3.76 -27.33
C ALA A 424 -34.46 4.37 -27.07
N THR A 425 -34.62 5.10 -25.96
CA THR A 425 -35.90 5.70 -25.56
C THR A 425 -36.10 7.10 -26.12
N GLY A 426 -35.03 7.80 -26.52
CA GLY A 426 -35.08 9.19 -26.95
C GLY A 426 -35.39 10.17 -25.80
N THR A 427 -35.13 9.76 -24.56
CA THR A 427 -35.41 10.57 -23.37
C THR A 427 -34.39 11.71 -23.26
N PRO A 428 -34.83 12.99 -23.23
CA PRO A 428 -33.91 14.12 -23.31
C PRO A 428 -33.19 14.44 -21.99
N GLU A 429 -33.78 14.07 -20.85
CA GLU A 429 -33.29 14.42 -19.52
C GLU A 429 -33.32 13.20 -18.59
N ALA A 430 -32.34 13.12 -17.68
CA ALA A 430 -32.23 12.01 -16.75
C ALA A 430 -31.65 12.45 -15.41
N LEU A 431 -32.02 11.68 -14.39
CA LEU A 431 -31.50 11.79 -13.03
C LEU A 431 -30.89 10.46 -12.63
N VAL A 432 -29.73 10.50 -11.98
CA VAL A 432 -29.10 9.31 -11.39
C VAL A 432 -29.08 9.45 -9.88
N VAL A 433 -29.79 8.56 -9.20
CA VAL A 433 -29.72 8.37 -7.75
C VAL A 433 -28.61 7.36 -7.47
N ALA A 434 -27.67 7.70 -6.59
CA ALA A 434 -26.59 6.79 -6.17
C ALA A 434 -26.79 6.38 -4.70
N CYS A 435 -26.96 5.08 -4.44
CA CYS A 435 -27.09 4.53 -3.09
C CYS A 435 -26.16 3.32 -2.88
N PRO A 436 -25.18 3.37 -1.98
CA PRO A 436 -24.84 4.50 -1.11
C PRO A 436 -24.19 5.67 -1.87
N ASP A 437 -24.07 6.83 -1.21
CA ASP A 437 -23.32 8.01 -1.66
C ASP A 437 -21.90 7.67 -2.16
N GLN A 438 -21.28 6.63 -1.61
CA GLN A 438 -19.99 6.07 -2.04
C GLN A 438 -19.94 5.67 -3.52
N LEU A 439 -21.05 5.38 -4.18
CA LEU A 439 -21.07 5.05 -5.61
C LEU A 439 -21.08 6.31 -6.51
N ALA A 440 -21.40 7.47 -5.95
CA ALA A 440 -21.59 8.70 -6.71
C ALA A 440 -20.30 9.23 -7.37
N PRO A 441 -19.13 9.28 -6.71
CA PRO A 441 -17.93 9.87 -7.32
C PRO A 441 -17.47 9.13 -8.58
N ALA A 442 -17.46 7.80 -8.55
CA ALA A 442 -17.09 6.96 -9.70
C ALA A 442 -18.12 7.07 -10.83
N THR A 443 -19.41 7.02 -10.49
CA THR A 443 -20.53 7.14 -11.44
C THR A 443 -20.52 8.51 -12.14
N LEU A 444 -20.43 9.60 -11.39
CA LEU A 444 -20.36 10.97 -11.92
C LEU A 444 -19.17 11.14 -12.87
N ARG A 445 -18.01 10.60 -12.51
CA ARG A 445 -16.82 10.66 -13.37
C ARG A 445 -17.05 9.90 -14.67
N ALA A 446 -17.60 8.70 -14.61
CA ALA A 446 -17.87 7.87 -15.78
C ALA A 446 -18.90 8.54 -16.72
N LEU A 447 -19.98 9.14 -16.19
CA LEU A 447 -20.96 9.92 -16.95
C LEU A 447 -20.28 11.06 -17.73
N ARG A 448 -19.46 11.86 -17.05
CA ARG A 448 -18.71 12.97 -17.66
C ARG A 448 -17.73 12.50 -18.73
N GLN A 449 -17.03 11.39 -18.50
CA GLN A 449 -16.12 10.80 -19.50
C GLN A 449 -16.87 10.32 -20.74
N ARG A 450 -18.12 9.87 -20.59
CA ARG A 450 -19.01 9.49 -21.70
C ARG A 450 -19.64 10.69 -22.41
N GLY A 451 -19.48 11.90 -21.85
CA GLY A 451 -20.08 13.13 -22.38
C GLY A 451 -21.57 13.28 -22.04
N LEU A 452 -22.05 12.55 -21.02
CA LEU A 452 -23.42 12.65 -20.52
C LEU A 452 -23.49 13.71 -19.41
N ASP A 453 -24.32 14.73 -19.62
CA ASP A 453 -24.62 15.76 -18.62
C ASP A 453 -25.89 15.36 -17.86
N VAL A 454 -25.71 14.46 -16.90
CA VAL A 454 -26.80 13.87 -16.10
C VAL A 454 -26.58 14.22 -14.64
N ALA A 455 -27.61 14.71 -13.97
CA ALA A 455 -27.55 15.04 -12.55
C ALA A 455 -27.37 13.76 -11.72
N VAL A 456 -26.44 13.78 -10.76
CA VAL A 456 -26.23 12.68 -9.81
C VAL A 456 -26.56 13.16 -8.41
N VAL A 457 -27.47 12.46 -7.73
CA VAL A 457 -27.91 12.77 -6.38
C VAL A 457 -27.53 11.60 -5.46
N PRO A 458 -26.56 11.80 -4.55
CA PRO A 458 -26.13 10.76 -3.61
C PRO A 458 -27.11 10.63 -2.44
N PHE A 459 -27.45 9.41 -2.06
CA PHE A 459 -28.20 9.12 -0.83
C PHE A 459 -27.22 8.90 0.35
N PRO A 460 -27.42 9.55 1.51
CA PRO A 460 -28.63 10.30 1.90
C PRO A 460 -28.64 11.78 1.51
N GLU A 461 -27.48 12.42 1.36
CA GLU A 461 -27.33 13.80 0.90
C GLU A 461 -25.86 14.08 0.56
N GLY A 462 -25.61 15.18 -0.18
CA GLY A 462 -24.26 15.71 -0.37
C GLY A 462 -23.90 16.02 -1.82
N ASP A 463 -22.66 16.47 -2.01
CA ASP A 463 -22.07 16.69 -3.33
C ASP A 463 -21.60 15.34 -3.91
N PRO A 464 -22.08 14.91 -5.10
CA PRO A 464 -21.71 13.62 -5.70
C PRO A 464 -20.21 13.49 -6.03
N ARG A 465 -19.43 14.56 -5.93
CA ARG A 465 -17.96 14.53 -6.06
C ARG A 465 -17.26 14.01 -4.81
N PHE A 466 -17.92 14.03 -3.65
CA PHE A 466 -17.29 13.75 -2.37
C PHE A 466 -18.13 12.77 -1.55
N VAL A 467 -17.51 12.19 -0.53
CA VAL A 467 -18.20 11.48 0.54
C VAL A 467 -17.81 12.18 1.84
N ASP A 468 -18.81 12.59 2.61
CA ASP A 468 -18.59 13.16 3.93
C ASP A 468 -18.61 12.03 4.97
N TRP A 469 -17.44 11.72 5.53
CA TRP A 469 -17.30 10.64 6.52
C TRP A 469 -17.52 11.11 7.96
N VAL A 470 -17.82 12.39 8.20
CA VAL A 470 -18.13 12.91 9.54
C VAL A 470 -19.41 12.25 10.05
N ASP A 471 -19.29 11.55 11.18
CA ASP A 471 -20.39 10.89 11.87
C ASP A 471 -21.25 10.00 10.94
N TYR A 472 -20.59 9.40 9.93
CA TYR A 472 -21.21 8.74 8.78
C TYR A 472 -22.29 7.71 9.17
N GLY A 473 -22.01 6.87 10.17
CA GLY A 473 -22.96 5.86 10.62
C GLY A 473 -24.24 6.46 11.20
N GLU A 474 -24.12 7.48 12.05
CA GLU A 474 -25.27 8.17 12.65
C GLU A 474 -26.09 8.92 11.58
N ARG A 475 -25.41 9.57 10.63
CA ARG A 475 -26.03 10.24 9.49
C ARG A 475 -26.86 9.28 8.63
N ASN A 476 -26.30 8.12 8.30
CA ASN A 476 -26.99 7.13 7.47
C ASN A 476 -28.15 6.46 8.21
N GLU A 477 -27.99 6.21 9.52
CA GLU A 477 -29.06 5.67 10.37
C GLU A 477 -30.26 6.62 10.43
N ALA A 478 -30.01 7.93 10.56
CA ALA A 478 -31.03 8.97 10.67
C ALA A 478 -31.77 9.26 9.34
N ALA A 479 -31.18 8.95 8.19
CA ALA A 479 -31.74 9.28 6.89
C ALA A 479 -32.99 8.44 6.53
N ASP A 480 -34.02 9.08 5.96
CA ASP A 480 -35.23 8.42 5.47
C ASP A 480 -35.19 8.25 3.93
N PRO A 481 -35.13 7.01 3.41
CA PRO A 481 -35.17 6.75 1.98
C PRO A 481 -36.40 7.32 1.25
N ALA A 482 -37.58 7.32 1.89
CA ALA A 482 -38.81 7.77 1.26
C ALA A 482 -38.85 9.29 1.12
N GLU A 483 -38.41 10.02 2.15
CA GLU A 483 -38.28 11.47 2.11
C GLU A 483 -37.26 11.90 1.04
N PHE A 484 -36.11 11.22 0.99
CA PHE A 484 -35.09 11.47 -0.02
C PHE A 484 -35.61 11.26 -1.45
N VAL A 485 -36.27 10.12 -1.72
CA VAL A 485 -36.81 9.84 -3.06
C VAL A 485 -37.89 10.85 -3.43
N ALA A 486 -38.77 11.21 -2.50
CA ALA A 486 -39.78 12.24 -2.75
C ALA A 486 -39.14 13.59 -3.11
N ALA A 487 -38.06 13.98 -2.45
CA ALA A 487 -37.31 15.19 -2.78
C ALA A 487 -36.59 15.08 -4.14
N ALA A 488 -35.96 13.95 -4.43
CA ALA A 488 -35.25 13.70 -5.69
C ALA A 488 -36.21 13.70 -6.90
N LEU A 489 -37.43 13.20 -6.72
CA LEU A 489 -38.45 13.16 -7.76
C LEU A 489 -39.21 14.49 -7.90
N ALA A 490 -39.25 15.34 -6.88
CA ALA A 490 -40.00 16.59 -6.91
C ALA A 490 -39.60 17.51 -8.09
N ASP A 491 -38.31 17.53 -8.45
CA ASP A 491 -37.81 18.29 -9.59
C ASP A 491 -37.94 17.53 -10.92
N ALA A 492 -37.88 16.19 -10.90
CA ALA A 492 -37.91 15.35 -12.11
C ALA A 492 -39.34 15.10 -12.65
N ASP A 493 -40.33 14.98 -11.76
CA ASP A 493 -41.73 14.73 -12.11
C ASP A 493 -42.46 16.01 -12.58
N ALA A 494 -41.85 17.19 -12.50
CA ALA A 494 -42.46 18.44 -12.94
C ALA A 494 -42.66 18.52 -14.47
N ASP A 495 -41.91 17.74 -15.25
CA ASP A 495 -41.81 17.86 -16.71
C ASP A 495 -42.16 16.57 -17.48
N ASP A 496 -42.53 15.46 -16.80
CA ASP A 496 -42.90 14.13 -17.38
C ASP A 496 -41.89 13.55 -18.41
N ARG A 497 -40.66 14.07 -18.45
CA ARG A 497 -39.64 13.77 -19.48
C ARG A 497 -38.35 13.15 -18.93
N TRP A 498 -38.30 12.85 -17.64
CA TRP A 498 -37.09 12.39 -16.97
C TRP A 498 -37.08 10.87 -16.77
N ALA A 499 -36.03 10.21 -17.25
CA ALA A 499 -35.71 8.85 -16.81
C ALA A 499 -34.95 8.93 -15.49
N VAL A 500 -35.41 8.20 -14.46
CA VAL A 500 -34.73 8.16 -13.16
C VAL A 500 -34.01 6.83 -13.02
N TYR A 501 -32.69 6.88 -13.05
CA TYR A 501 -31.82 5.74 -12.85
C TYR A 501 -31.40 5.66 -11.39
N ALA A 502 -31.33 4.45 -10.83
CA ALA A 502 -30.80 4.20 -9.51
C ALA A 502 -29.61 3.25 -9.59
N VAL A 503 -28.44 3.74 -9.19
CA VAL A 503 -27.20 2.98 -9.06
C VAL A 503 -27.10 2.51 -7.61
N VAL A 504 -27.22 1.20 -7.40
CA VAL A 504 -27.46 0.64 -6.07
C VAL A 504 -26.50 -0.49 -5.70
N ASN A 505 -25.96 -0.45 -4.49
CA ASN A 505 -25.37 -1.59 -3.81
C ASN A 505 -25.86 -1.68 -2.36
N THR A 506 -26.39 -2.84 -1.96
CA THR A 506 -26.98 -3.09 -0.65
C THR A 506 -26.03 -3.75 0.35
N SER A 507 -24.80 -4.08 -0.04
CA SER A 507 -23.83 -4.78 0.81
C SER A 507 -22.98 -3.85 1.68
N TYR A 508 -23.18 -2.54 1.58
CA TYR A 508 -22.39 -1.56 2.34
C TYR A 508 -22.89 -1.47 3.77
N LEU A 509 -21.97 -1.61 4.73
CA LEU A 509 -22.26 -1.38 6.14
C LEU A 509 -22.76 0.06 6.34
N THR A 510 -23.63 0.26 7.33
CA THR A 510 -24.37 1.51 7.64
C THR A 510 -25.55 1.84 6.72
N PHE A 511 -25.77 1.08 5.65
CA PHE A 511 -26.92 1.23 4.74
C PHE A 511 -27.87 0.03 4.75
N GLU A 512 -27.79 -0.84 5.76
CA GLU A 512 -28.62 -2.04 5.85
C GLU A 512 -30.11 -1.69 5.77
N GLY A 513 -30.78 -2.12 4.70
CA GLY A 513 -32.19 -1.82 4.43
C GLY A 513 -32.48 -0.41 3.89
N LYS A 514 -31.50 0.48 3.84
CA LYS A 514 -31.67 1.87 3.37
C LYS A 514 -31.74 1.92 1.85
N CYS A 515 -30.80 1.28 1.16
CA CYS A 515 -30.79 1.29 -0.30
C CYS A 515 -31.91 0.44 -0.91
N GLU A 516 -32.32 -0.64 -0.24
CA GLU A 516 -33.57 -1.34 -0.55
C GLU A 516 -34.79 -0.43 -0.35
N GLY A 517 -34.77 0.40 0.69
CA GLY A 517 -35.78 1.43 0.93
C GLY A 517 -35.85 2.47 -0.20
N VAL A 518 -34.71 2.91 -0.74
CA VAL A 518 -34.66 3.83 -1.90
C VAL A 518 -35.32 3.17 -3.11
N LEU A 519 -34.98 1.91 -3.41
CA LEU A 519 -35.59 1.18 -4.52
C LEU A 519 -37.11 0.97 -4.32
N ALA A 520 -37.55 0.65 -3.10
CA ALA A 520 -38.96 0.50 -2.77
C ALA A 520 -39.73 1.82 -2.92
N ALA A 521 -39.14 2.94 -2.47
CA ALA A 521 -39.74 4.26 -2.58
C ALA A 521 -39.85 4.74 -4.03
N LEU A 522 -38.88 4.41 -4.89
CA LEU A 522 -38.93 4.76 -6.33
C LEU A 522 -40.12 4.13 -7.08
N GLY A 523 -40.60 2.97 -6.62
CA GLY A 523 -41.77 2.29 -7.21
C GLY A 523 -43.06 2.45 -6.41
N ALA A 524 -43.08 3.28 -5.36
CA ALA A 524 -44.20 3.35 -4.40
C ALA A 524 -45.49 3.92 -5.00
N ASP A 525 -45.38 4.74 -6.05
CA ASP A 525 -46.49 5.32 -6.82
C ASP A 525 -47.04 4.36 -7.90
N GLY A 526 -46.49 3.15 -8.00
CA GLY A 526 -46.86 2.16 -9.01
C GLY A 526 -46.11 2.30 -10.34
N ALA A 527 -45.15 3.22 -10.45
CA ALA A 527 -44.28 3.32 -11.62
C ALA A 527 -43.40 2.06 -11.75
N PRO A 528 -43.19 1.55 -12.98
CA PRO A 528 -42.36 0.37 -13.18
C PRO A 528 -40.88 0.68 -12.92
N VAL A 529 -40.26 -0.14 -12.05
CA VAL A 529 -38.82 -0.11 -11.77
C VAL A 529 -38.19 -1.39 -12.33
N GLU A 530 -37.34 -1.25 -13.34
CA GLU A 530 -36.71 -2.37 -14.07
C GLU A 530 -35.20 -2.45 -13.78
N LEU A 531 -34.68 -3.66 -13.61
CA LEU A 531 -33.23 -3.91 -13.47
C LEU A 531 -32.57 -3.97 -14.86
N LEU A 532 -31.59 -3.11 -15.11
CA LEU A 532 -30.82 -3.08 -16.36
C LEU A 532 -29.46 -3.76 -16.23
N VAL A 533 -28.79 -3.61 -15.09
CA VAL A 533 -27.47 -4.21 -14.83
C VAL A 533 -27.47 -4.82 -13.44
N ASN A 534 -27.08 -6.09 -13.33
CA ASN A 534 -26.91 -6.74 -12.03
C ASN A 534 -25.54 -6.39 -11.42
N ALA A 535 -25.47 -6.29 -10.10
CA ALA A 535 -24.21 -6.09 -9.40
C ALA A 535 -23.32 -7.33 -9.57
N ASP A 536 -22.05 -7.12 -9.92
CA ASP A 536 -21.06 -8.17 -10.11
C ASP A 536 -19.90 -7.98 -9.12
N ALA A 537 -20.06 -8.56 -7.93
CA ALA A 537 -19.06 -8.49 -6.86
C ALA A 537 -17.89 -9.46 -7.06
N ASP A 538 -17.98 -10.38 -8.04
CA ASP A 538 -16.92 -11.35 -8.32
C ASP A 538 -15.84 -10.74 -9.23
N ASN A 539 -16.25 -9.90 -10.18
CA ASN A 539 -15.34 -9.27 -11.14
C ASN A 539 -14.97 -7.83 -10.79
N PHE A 540 -15.78 -7.14 -10.00
CA PHE A 540 -15.56 -5.75 -9.61
C PHE A 540 -15.44 -5.58 -8.10
N PHE A 541 -14.43 -4.82 -7.67
CA PHE A 541 -14.25 -4.47 -6.26
C PHE A 541 -15.41 -3.58 -5.76
N GLU A 542 -15.81 -2.60 -6.57
CA GLU A 542 -16.98 -1.73 -6.39
C GLU A 542 -18.06 -2.17 -7.39
N GLY A 543 -18.72 -3.29 -7.09
CA GLY A 543 -19.88 -3.78 -7.84
C GLY A 543 -21.12 -2.92 -7.55
N MET A 544 -21.98 -2.74 -8.55
CA MET A 544 -23.22 -1.96 -8.41
C MET A 544 -24.27 -2.41 -9.42
N SER A 545 -25.53 -2.37 -9.00
CA SER A 545 -26.69 -2.62 -9.86
C SER A 545 -27.23 -1.33 -10.45
N LEU A 546 -27.86 -1.40 -11.62
CA LEU A 546 -28.55 -0.28 -12.25
C LEU A 546 -30.02 -0.62 -12.41
N TRP A 547 -30.87 0.24 -11.87
CA TRP A 547 -32.32 0.19 -12.02
C TRP A 547 -32.80 1.44 -12.76
N VAL A 548 -33.93 1.34 -13.45
CA VAL A 548 -34.59 2.48 -14.10
C VAL A 548 -36.04 2.54 -13.70
N ARG A 549 -36.49 3.70 -13.22
CA ARG A 549 -37.90 4.08 -13.09
C ARG A 549 -38.31 4.80 -14.36
N ARG A 550 -39.33 4.29 -15.04
CA ARG A 550 -39.92 4.96 -16.21
C ARG A 550 -41.18 5.74 -15.83
N PRO A 551 -41.46 6.90 -16.45
CA PRO A 551 -42.73 7.58 -16.27
C PRO A 551 -43.89 6.69 -16.71
N ASN A 552 -45.04 6.83 -16.06
CA ASN A 552 -46.27 6.12 -16.46
C ASN A 552 -46.74 6.67 -17.82
N ASN A 553 -46.82 5.80 -18.83
CA ASN A 553 -47.34 6.12 -20.17
C ASN A 553 -48.80 6.59 -20.18
#